data_AF-A0A523GH26-F1
#
_entry.id   AF-A0A523GH26-F1
#
_cell.length_a   1.000
_cell.length_b   1.000
_cell.length_c   1.000
_cell.angle_alpha   90.00
_cell.angle_beta   90.00
_cell.angle_gamma   90.00
#
_symmetry.space_group_name_H-M   'P 1'
#
loop_
_entity.id
_entity.type
_entity.pdbx_description
1 polymer ?
#
loop_
_entity_poly.entity_id
_entity_poly.type
_entity_poly.pdbx_seq_one_letter_code
_entity_poly.pdbx_strand_id
1 'polypeptide(L)'
;MTILTCNQAYAAVIDLETRSELQLTLKQYIDAGTVDGVYERFNVEQGQIEKLRLKTLHPVIFVIGKKYMMCADFLDADGNDVLLDYIVSSTASGFRIEQEIPGRRSYLLQIFERIY
;
A
#
# COMPACT_ATOMS: atom_id res chain seq x y z
N MET A 1 16.31 27.99 -31.88
CA MET A 1 16.06 28.16 -30.44
C MET A 1 14.68 27.62 -30.16
N THR A 2 14.58 26.34 -29.82
CA THR A 2 13.31 25.65 -29.60
C THR A 2 13.14 25.46 -28.11
N ILE A 3 12.06 26.00 -27.57
CA ILE A 3 11.76 26.05 -26.14
C ILE A 3 11.46 24.63 -25.66
N LEU A 4 12.25 24.12 -24.72
CA LEU A 4 11.89 22.93 -23.95
C LEU A 4 10.69 23.30 -23.06
N THR A 5 9.50 22.86 -23.43
CA THR A 5 8.37 22.76 -22.51
C THR A 5 8.70 21.69 -21.47
N CYS A 6 9.12 22.13 -20.28
CA CYS A 6 9.14 21.27 -19.10
C CYS A 6 7.68 20.98 -18.74
N ASN A 7 7.19 19.78 -19.03
CA ASN A 7 5.91 19.33 -18.49
C ASN A 7 6.03 19.39 -16.97
N GLN A 8 5.31 20.32 -16.34
CA GLN A 8 5.12 20.30 -14.90
C GLN A 8 4.60 18.92 -14.53
N ALA A 9 5.40 18.15 -13.79
CA ALA A 9 4.92 16.98 -13.10
C ALA A 9 3.90 17.49 -12.07
N TYR A 10 2.62 17.49 -12.43
CA TYR A 10 1.54 17.64 -11.47
C TYR A 10 1.66 16.44 -10.54
N ALA A 11 2.16 16.67 -9.32
CA ALA A 11 1.94 15.72 -8.24
C ALA A 11 0.42 15.56 -8.16
N ALA A 12 -0.09 14.40 -8.57
CA ALA A 12 -1.53 14.17 -8.63
C ALA A 12 -2.09 14.30 -7.21
N VAL A 13 -2.81 15.39 -6.95
CA VAL A 13 -3.51 15.59 -5.69
C VAL A 13 -4.68 14.61 -5.70
N ILE A 14 -4.60 13.58 -4.86
CA ILE A 14 -5.70 12.64 -4.64
C ILE A 14 -6.80 13.39 -3.89
N ASP A 15 -8.01 13.44 -4.46
CA ASP A 15 -9.17 14.03 -3.80
C ASP A 15 -9.63 13.18 -2.59
N LEU A 16 -10.52 13.76 -1.78
CA LEU A 16 -10.97 13.13 -0.52
C LEU A 16 -11.76 11.84 -0.74
N GLU A 17 -12.58 11.79 -1.79
CA GLU A 17 -13.42 10.63 -2.11
C GLU A 17 -12.55 9.46 -2.52
N THR A 18 -11.66 9.67 -3.50
CA THR A 18 -10.65 8.69 -3.93
C THR A 18 -9.82 8.18 -2.75
N ARG A 19 -9.36 9.08 -1.88
CA ARG A 19 -8.58 8.70 -0.68
C ARG A 19 -9.40 7.80 0.25
N SER A 20 -10.66 8.13 0.48
CA SER A 20 -11.55 7.38 1.37
C SER A 20 -11.85 5.99 0.81
N GLU A 21 -12.10 5.90 -0.50
CA GLU A 21 -12.34 4.62 -1.18
C GLU A 21 -11.10 3.72 -1.18
N LEU A 22 -9.91 4.27 -1.39
CA LEU A 22 -8.66 3.52 -1.30
C LEU A 22 -8.44 2.95 0.11
N GLN A 23 -8.64 3.77 1.15
CA GLN A 23 -8.53 3.36 2.55
C GLN A 23 -9.56 2.28 2.90
N LEU A 24 -10.80 2.43 2.44
CA LEU A 24 -11.84 1.42 2.63
C LEU A 24 -11.50 0.12 1.89
N THR A 25 -11.00 0.20 0.67
CA THR A 25 -10.60 -0.96 -0.14
C THR A 25 -9.52 -1.78 0.56
N LEU A 26 -8.47 -1.12 1.08
CA LEU A 26 -7.41 -1.81 1.79
C LEU A 26 -7.93 -2.41 3.11
N LYS A 27 -8.75 -1.67 3.86
CA LYS A 27 -9.36 -2.20 5.08
C LYS A 27 -10.18 -3.47 4.78
N GLN A 28 -11.04 -3.44 3.77
CA GLN A 28 -11.85 -4.60 3.37
C GLN A 28 -11.00 -5.78 2.92
N TYR A 29 -9.90 -5.52 2.21
CA TYR A 29 -8.96 -6.56 1.82
C TYR A 29 -8.32 -7.24 3.04
N ILE A 30 -7.83 -6.46 4.00
CA ILE A 30 -7.25 -6.99 5.24
C ILE A 30 -8.30 -7.73 6.06
N ASP A 31 -9.50 -7.16 6.21
CA ASP A 31 -10.60 -7.80 6.95
C ASP A 31 -11.00 -9.13 6.30
N ALA A 32 -10.99 -9.24 4.97
CA ALA A 32 -11.30 -10.48 4.26
C ALA A 32 -10.24 -11.58 4.44
N GLY A 33 -8.97 -11.21 4.62
CA GLY A 33 -7.89 -12.14 4.98
C GLY A 33 -7.75 -12.38 6.49
N THR A 34 -8.62 -11.79 7.31
CA THR A 34 -8.57 -11.90 8.77
C THR A 34 -9.62 -12.88 9.27
N VAL A 35 -9.18 -13.92 9.98
CA VAL A 35 -10.05 -14.90 10.65
C VAL A 35 -9.81 -14.84 12.15
N ASP A 36 -10.86 -14.67 12.94
CA ASP A 36 -10.79 -14.55 14.41
C ASP A 36 -9.77 -13.50 14.90
N GLY A 37 -9.65 -12.39 14.17
CA GLY A 37 -8.72 -11.30 14.48
C GLY A 37 -7.26 -11.56 14.09
N VAL A 38 -7.00 -12.64 13.35
CA VAL A 38 -5.68 -13.01 12.82
C VAL A 38 -5.69 -12.89 11.30
N TYR A 39 -4.86 -11.99 10.78
CA TYR A 39 -4.59 -11.87 9.36
C TYR A 39 -3.62 -12.98 8.93
N GLU A 40 -4.07 -13.90 8.08
CA GLU A 40 -3.27 -15.02 7.60
C GLU A 40 -2.80 -14.77 6.18
N ARG A 41 -1.48 -14.82 5.95
CA ARG A 41 -0.88 -14.68 4.63
C ARG A 41 0.19 -15.73 4.39
N PHE A 42 0.42 -16.10 3.14
CA PHE A 42 1.53 -16.97 2.78
C PHE A 42 2.80 -16.14 2.52
N ASN A 43 3.81 -16.29 3.37
CA ASN A 43 5.12 -15.72 3.11
C ASN A 43 5.91 -16.64 2.18
N VAL A 44 6.07 -16.20 0.93
CA VAL A 44 6.79 -16.94 -0.10
C VAL A 44 8.30 -17.06 0.21
N GLU A 45 8.90 -16.08 0.88
CA GLU A 45 10.33 -16.12 1.24
C GLU A 45 10.63 -17.17 2.32
N GLN A 46 9.70 -17.36 3.25
CA GLN A 46 9.82 -18.34 4.34
C GLN A 46 9.13 -19.68 4.04
N GLY A 47 8.28 -19.73 3.03
CA GLY A 47 7.50 -20.92 2.67
C GLY A 47 6.45 -21.32 3.71
N GLN A 48 5.94 -20.37 4.50
CA GLN A 48 5.00 -20.64 5.60
C GLN A 48 3.86 -19.62 5.66
N ILE A 49 2.77 -20.00 6.33
CA ILE A 49 1.68 -19.08 6.66
C ILE A 49 2.11 -18.24 7.87
N GLU A 50 2.16 -16.92 7.68
CA GLU A 50 2.34 -15.96 8.75
C GLU A 50 0.99 -15.59 9.34
N LYS A 51 0.96 -15.48 10.66
CA LYS A 51 -0.19 -15.03 11.43
C LYS A 51 0.12 -13.65 11.99
N LEU A 52 -0.63 -12.67 11.53
CA LEU A 52 -0.37 -11.26 11.79
C LEU A 52 -1.58 -10.62 12.49
N ARG A 53 -1.32 -9.61 13.32
CA ARG A 53 -2.36 -8.74 13.88
C ARG A 53 -2.17 -7.35 13.33
N LEU A 54 -3.22 -6.77 12.76
CA LEU A 54 -3.17 -5.40 12.27
C LEU A 54 -2.89 -4.44 13.43
N LYS A 55 -1.82 -3.66 13.32
CA LYS A 55 -1.43 -2.61 14.26
C LYS A 55 -1.93 -1.25 13.80
N THR A 56 -1.60 -0.88 12.56
CA THR A 56 -1.94 0.44 12.00
C THR A 56 -2.17 0.36 10.50
N LEU A 57 -3.22 1.01 10.01
CA LEU A 57 -3.40 1.34 8.59
C LEU A 57 -2.92 2.79 8.36
N HIS A 58 -1.90 3.00 7.54
CA HIS A 58 -1.37 4.35 7.34
C HIS A 58 -2.26 5.17 6.39
N PRO A 59 -2.55 6.44 6.70
CA PRO A 59 -3.38 7.30 5.84
C PRO A 59 -2.63 7.80 4.59
N VAL A 60 -1.31 7.62 4.55
CA VAL A 60 -0.46 8.05 3.44
C VAL A 60 -0.68 7.13 2.24
N ILE A 61 -0.91 7.74 1.07
CA ILE A 61 -1.10 7.05 -0.20
C ILE A 61 -0.10 7.61 -1.20
N PHE A 62 0.68 6.72 -1.82
CA PHE A 62 1.60 7.10 -2.89
C PHE A 62 0.94 6.90 -4.24
N VAL A 63 1.13 7.85 -5.15
CA VAL A 63 0.73 7.71 -6.55
C VAL A 63 1.96 7.32 -7.36
N ILE A 64 1.92 6.15 -8.01
CA ILE A 64 3.01 5.63 -8.83
C ILE A 64 2.44 5.38 -10.24
N GLY A 65 2.57 6.38 -11.10
CA GLY A 65 1.96 6.36 -12.43
C GLY A 65 0.44 6.32 -12.36
N LYS A 66 -0.16 5.19 -12.72
CA LYS A 66 -1.62 4.95 -12.67
C LYS A 66 -2.05 4.04 -11.52
N LYS A 67 -1.15 3.74 -10.60
CA LYS A 67 -1.38 2.86 -9.45
C LYS A 67 -1.18 3.64 -8.17
N TYR A 68 -1.69 3.07 -7.09
CA TYR A 68 -1.51 3.58 -5.74
C TYR A 68 -0.73 2.57 -4.91
N MET A 69 0.04 3.06 -3.95
CA MET A 69 0.69 2.23 -2.95
C MET A 69 0.28 2.71 -1.57
N MET A 70 -0.06 1.76 -0.72
CA MET A 70 -0.53 1.96 0.65
C MET A 70 0.20 1.00 1.58
N CYS A 71 0.39 1.39 2.84
CA CYS A 71 1.18 0.63 3.79
C CYS A 71 0.35 0.32 5.04
N ALA A 72 0.56 -0.86 5.63
CA ALA A 72 0.01 -1.19 6.94
C ALA A 72 1.05 -1.90 7.81
N ASP A 73 1.05 -1.56 9.09
CA ASP A 73 1.89 -2.19 10.11
C ASP A 73 1.09 -3.32 10.76
N PHE A 74 1.77 -4.45 10.96
CA PHE A 74 1.27 -5.62 11.65
C PHE A 74 2.23 -6.04 12.77
N LEU A 75 1.74 -6.89 13.66
CA LEU A 75 2.55 -7.62 14.63
C LEU A 75 2.50 -9.12 14.31
N ASP A 76 3.66 -9.78 14.33
CA ASP A 76 3.74 -11.24 14.27
C ASP A 76 3.40 -11.89 15.63
N ALA A 77 3.52 -13.22 15.70
CA ALA A 77 3.25 -13.99 16.93
C ALA A 77 4.22 -13.67 18.08
N ASP A 78 5.44 -13.23 17.77
CA ASP A 78 6.48 -12.86 18.72
C ASP A 78 6.39 -11.37 19.12
N GLY A 79 5.49 -10.62 18.49
CA GLY A 79 5.28 -9.18 18.72
C GLY A 79 6.22 -8.28 17.92
N ASN A 80 6.91 -8.80 16.91
CA ASN A 80 7.75 -7.99 16.03
C ASN A 80 6.90 -7.25 14.99
N ASP A 81 7.35 -6.06 14.62
CA ASP A 81 6.71 -5.27 13.56
C ASP A 81 6.94 -5.91 12.18
N VAL A 82 5.83 -6.15 11.47
CA VAL A 82 5.81 -6.59 10.08
C VAL A 82 5.14 -5.51 9.24
N LEU A 83 5.89 -4.90 8.32
CA LEU A 83 5.37 -3.92 7.38
C LEU A 83 4.93 -4.63 6.09
N LEU A 84 3.72 -4.34 5.62
CA LEU A 84 3.23 -4.79 4.32
C LEU A 84 2.82 -3.60 3.47
N ASP A 85 3.26 -3.62 2.21
CA ASP A 85 2.87 -2.64 1.20
C ASP A 85 1.87 -3.27 0.22
N TYR A 86 0.90 -2.48 -0.21
CA TYR A 86 -0.20 -2.90 -1.06
C TYR A 86 -0.24 -2.06 -2.32
N ILE A 87 -0.17 -2.71 -3.47
CA ILE A 87 -0.31 -2.08 -4.78
C ILE A 87 -1.78 -2.15 -5.19
N VAL A 88 -2.33 -0.99 -5.48
CA VAL A 88 -3.76 -0.80 -5.76
C VAL A 88 -3.92 -0.20 -7.15
N SER A 89 -4.87 -0.74 -7.91
CA SER A 89 -5.24 -0.19 -9.23
C SER A 89 -6.68 0.27 -9.24
N SER A 90 -6.94 1.34 -9.99
CA SER A 90 -8.29 1.73 -10.36
C SER A 90 -8.89 0.73 -11.34
N THR A 91 -10.18 0.48 -11.18
CA THR A 91 -11.03 -0.35 -12.04
C THR A 91 -12.24 0.47 -12.47
N ALA A 92 -13.10 -0.08 -13.34
CA ALA A 92 -14.34 0.60 -13.72
C ALA A 92 -15.32 0.78 -12.56
N SER A 93 -15.18 0.00 -11.48
CA SER A 93 -16.11 -0.07 -10.35
C SER A 93 -15.49 0.30 -9.01
N GLY A 94 -14.36 1.04 -9.00
CA GLY A 94 -13.63 1.41 -7.79
C GLY A 94 -12.19 0.90 -7.81
N PHE A 95 -11.67 0.43 -6.69
CA PHE A 95 -10.26 0.04 -6.53
C PHE A 95 -10.10 -1.45 -6.24
N ARG A 96 -8.93 -1.98 -6.59
CA ARG A 96 -8.56 -3.38 -6.32
C ARG A 96 -7.12 -3.49 -5.87
N ILE A 97 -6.90 -4.25 -4.79
CA ILE A 97 -5.56 -4.71 -4.40
C ILE A 97 -5.09 -5.74 -5.42
N GLU A 98 -3.97 -5.47 -6.07
CA GLU A 98 -3.34 -6.37 -7.03
C GLU A 98 -2.25 -7.22 -6.38
N GLN A 99 -1.48 -6.60 -5.50
CA GLN A 99 -0.32 -7.22 -4.88
C GLN A 99 -0.17 -6.74 -3.44
N GLU A 100 0.21 -7.69 -2.60
CA GLU A 100 0.74 -7.46 -1.27
C GLU A 100 2.22 -7.87 -1.31
N ILE A 101 3.10 -7.01 -0.81
CA ILE A 101 4.54 -7.25 -0.79
C ILE A 101 5.10 -6.97 0.60
N PRO A 102 6.14 -7.72 1.04
CA PRO A 102 6.88 -7.36 2.23
C PRO A 102 7.41 -5.94 2.11
N GLY A 103 7.04 -5.09 3.06
CA GLY A 103 7.38 -3.68 3.03
C GLY A 103 8.88 -3.49 3.23
N ARG A 104 9.52 -2.78 2.30
CA ARG A 104 10.93 -2.38 2.43
C ARG A 104 11.00 -0.88 2.64
N ARG A 105 10.91 -0.46 3.91
CA ARG A 105 10.91 0.95 4.29
C ARG A 105 12.09 1.74 3.70
N SER A 106 13.27 1.13 3.55
CA SER A 106 14.42 1.72 2.87
C SER A 106 14.19 2.00 1.37
N TYR A 107 13.50 1.10 0.68
CA TYR A 107 13.14 1.27 -0.73
C TYR A 107 12.04 2.33 -0.90
N LEU A 108 11.05 2.34 0.00
CA LEU A 108 10.03 3.39 0.02
C LEU A 108 10.68 4.77 0.23
N LEU A 109 11.60 4.91 1.19
CA LEU A 109 12.32 6.17 1.42
C LEU A 109 13.11 6.63 0.20
N GLN A 110 13.72 5.71 -0.56
CA GLN A 110 14.36 6.07 -1.84
C GLN A 110 13.36 6.54 -2.90
N ILE A 111 12.13 6.01 -2.92
CA ILE A 111 11.07 6.54 -3.78
C ILE A 111 10.64 7.94 -3.31
N PHE A 112 10.49 8.14 -2.00
CA PHE A 112 10.19 9.45 -1.40
C PHE A 112 11.21 10.53 -1.81
N GLU A 113 12.51 10.23 -1.71
CA GLU A 113 13.61 11.16 -2.05
C GLU A 113 13.74 11.46 -3.55
N ARG A 114 13.08 10.69 -4.43
CA ARG A 114 13.11 10.93 -5.89
C ARG A 114 11.92 11.74 -6.39
N ILE A 115 10.89 11.88 -5.57
CA ILE A 115 9.63 12.58 -5.91
C ILE A 115 9.59 13.99 -5.29
N TYR A 116 10.44 14.25 -4.28
CA TYR A 116 10.71 15.57 -3.69
C TYR A 116 12.10 16.07 -4.06
#